data_AF-A0A1Z9ND18-F1
#
_entry.id   AF-A0A1Z9ND18-F1
#
_cell.length_a   1.000
_cell.length_b   1.000
_cell.length_c   1.000
_cell.angle_alpha   90.00
_cell.angle_beta   90.00
_cell.angle_gamma   90.00
#
_symmetry.space_group_name_H-M   'P 1'
#
loop_
_entity.id
_entity.type
_entity.pdbx_description
1 polymer ?
#
loop_
_entity_poly.entity_id
_entity_poly.type
_entity_poly.pdbx_seq_one_letter_code
_entity_poly.pdbx_strand_id
1 'polypeptide(L)'
;MNLEDQIILGIDPGTTIMGFGLIKVEKSQMKLIQMHELQLKKYDNHYLKLQQIFARTLGLIEEYHPDQIAIEAPFFGKNVQSMLKLGRAQGVAIAA
;
A
#
# COMPACT_ATOMS: atom_id res chain seq x y z
N MET A 1 27.13 8.69 -8.56
CA MET A 1 26.09 7.68 -8.26
C MET A 1 25.24 7.55 -9.50
N ASN A 2 25.21 6.38 -10.13
CA ASN A 2 24.23 6.11 -11.18
C ASN A 2 22.86 6.13 -10.50
N LEU A 3 22.03 7.12 -10.84
CA LEU A 3 20.62 7.07 -10.52
C LEU A 3 20.01 6.09 -11.52
N GLU A 4 20.09 4.81 -11.17
CA GLU A 4 19.36 3.77 -11.89
C GLU A 4 17.88 4.12 -11.87
N ASP A 5 17.18 3.79 -12.96
CA ASP A 5 15.74 3.97 -13.04
C ASP A 5 15.10 3.13 -11.92
N GLN A 6 14.28 3.77 -11.07
CA GLN A 6 13.64 3.10 -9.93
C GLN A 6 12.12 3.17 -10.04
N ILE A 7 11.44 2.09 -9.65
CA ILE A 7 10.01 2.04 -9.45
C ILE A 7 9.73 2.02 -7.95
N ILE A 8 8.93 2.98 -7.48
CA ILE A 8 8.55 3.11 -6.07
C ILE A 8 7.05 2.92 -5.94
N LEU A 9 6.65 1.99 -5.07
CA LEU A 9 5.26 1.75 -4.68
C LEU A 9 4.98 2.45 -3.34
N GLY A 10 4.04 3.39 -3.34
CA GLY A 10 3.50 4.00 -2.13
C GLY A 10 2.17 3.35 -1.72
N ILE A 11 1.98 3.07 -0.43
CA ILE A 11 0.76 2.50 0.15
C ILE A 11 0.33 3.33 1.37
N ASP A 12 -0.93 3.77 1.36
CA ASP A 12 -1.66 4.30 2.53
C ASP A 12 -2.66 3.21 2.98
N PRO A 13 -2.31 2.41 3.99
CA PRO A 13 -3.14 1.31 4.45
C PRO A 13 -4.36 1.82 5.21
N GLY A 14 -5.53 1.26 4.94
CA GLY A 14 -6.74 1.55 5.69
C GLY A 14 -7.72 0.38 5.73
N THR A 15 -8.72 0.49 6.60
CA THR A 15 -9.69 -0.60 6.84
C THR A 15 -11.02 -0.43 6.08
N THR A 16 -11.17 0.71 5.42
CA THR A 16 -12.32 1.06 4.57
C THR A 16 -11.88 1.32 3.15
N ILE A 17 -10.76 2.01 2.98
CA ILE A 17 -10.10 2.30 1.72
C ILE A 17 -8.60 2.12 1.97
N MET A 18 -7.88 1.54 1.02
CA MET A 18 -6.41 1.56 0.98
C MET A 18 -5.98 2.29 -0.28
N GLY A 19 -5.25 3.39 -0.15
CA GLY A 19 -4.66 4.10 -1.28
C GLY A 19 -3.35 3.47 -1.71
N PHE A 20 -3.06 3.48 -3.00
CA PHE A 20 -1.74 3.13 -3.51
C PHE A 20 -1.38 3.92 -4.76
N GLY A 21 -0.09 4.09 -4.98
CA GLY A 21 0.44 4.75 -6.17
C GLY A 21 1.81 4.21 -6.54
N LEU A 22 2.10 4.19 -7.83
CA LEU A 22 3.42 3.87 -8.35
C LEU A 22 4.00 5.05 -9.10
N ILE A 23 5.27 5.32 -8.83
CA ILE A 23 6.06 6.30 -9.58
C ILE A 23 7.30 5.64 -10.16
N LYS A 24 7.71 6.10 -11.34
CA LYS A 24 9.04 5.84 -11.90
C LYS A 24 9.92 7.06 -11.66
N VAL A 25 11.10 6.84 -11.10
CA VAL A 25 12.14 7.85 -10.96
C VAL A 25 13.22 7.57 -11.99
N GLU A 26 13.33 8.44 -12.99
CA GLU A 26 14.36 8.36 -14.03
C GLU A 26 15.31 9.55 -13.82
N LYS A 27 16.54 9.29 -13.38
CA LYS A 27 17.51 10.32 -12.97
C LYS A 27 16.96 11.23 -11.86
N SER A 28 16.45 12.41 -12.22
CA SER A 28 15.88 13.40 -11.29
C SER A 28 14.46 13.80 -11.69
N GLN A 29 13.81 13.01 -12.54
CA GLN A 29 12.42 13.21 -12.94
C GLN A 29 11.55 12.10 -12.38
N MET A 30 10.43 12.49 -11.78
CA MET A 30 9.40 11.57 -11.32
C MET A 30 8.27 11.52 -12.35
N LYS A 31 7.81 10.32 -12.68
CA LYS A 31 6.66 10.07 -13.54
C LYS A 31 5.66 9.21 -12.79
N LEU A 32 4.40 9.63 -12.76
CA LEU A 32 3.31 8.81 -12.23
C LEU A 32 3.05 7.64 -13.19
N ILE A 33 3.11 6.42 -12.68
CA ILE A 33 2.71 5.21 -13.42
C ILE A 33 1.21 5.00 -13.24
N GLN A 34 0.76 4.94 -11.97
CA GLN A 34 -0.65 4.82 -11.63
C GLN A 34 -0.92 5.31 -10.21
N MET A 35 -2.19 5.62 -9.95
CA MET A 35 -2.71 5.89 -8.61
C MET A 35 -4.14 5.39 -8.54
N HIS A 36 -4.45 4.62 -7.49
CA HIS A 36 -5.79 4.09 -7.30
C HIS A 36 -6.07 3.80 -5.83
N GLU A 37 -7.30 3.35 -5.58
CA GLU A 37 -7.76 2.96 -4.26
C GLU A 37 -8.40 1.57 -4.29
N LEU A 38 -8.16 0.81 -3.23
CA LEU A 38 -8.84 -0.45 -2.95
C LEU A 38 -10.02 -0.17 -2.01
N GLN A 39 -11.22 -0.24 -2.57
CA GLN A 39 -12.47 -0.10 -1.81
C GLN A 39 -12.76 -1.35 -0.98
N LEU A 40 -12.52 -1.28 0.32
CA LEU A 40 -12.69 -2.39 1.27
C LEU A 40 -14.06 -2.37 1.96
N LYS A 41 -14.81 -1.25 1.89
CA LYS A 41 -16.14 -1.11 2.50
C LYS A 41 -17.15 -2.16 2.01
N LYS A 42 -16.99 -2.65 0.79
CA LYS A 42 -17.86 -3.67 0.16
C LYS A 42 -17.70 -5.08 0.76
N TYR A 43 -16.71 -5.29 1.63
CA TYR A 43 -16.50 -6.56 2.30
C TYR A 43 -16.96 -6.47 3.76
N ASP A 44 -17.87 -7.37 4.15
CA ASP A 44 -18.45 -7.35 5.50
C ASP A 44 -17.51 -7.95 6.56
N ASN A 45 -16.60 -8.84 6.14
CA ASN A 45 -15.69 -9.55 7.03
C ASN A 45 -14.29 -8.90 7.05
N HIS A 46 -13.77 -8.64 8.25
CA HIS A 46 -12.42 -8.11 8.46
C HIS A 46 -11.32 -8.99 7.84
N TYR A 47 -11.41 -10.32 7.96
CA TYR A 47 -10.41 -11.22 7.40
C TYR A 47 -10.40 -11.18 5.87
N LEU A 48 -11.57 -11.03 5.24
CA LEU A 48 -11.66 -10.83 3.79
C LEU A 48 -10.98 -9.52 3.39
N LYS A 49 -11.17 -8.43 4.15
CA LYS A 49 -10.46 -7.18 3.88
C LYS A 49 -8.94 -7.35 3.90
N LEU A 50 -8.42 -8.07 4.91
CA LEU A 50 -6.99 -8.35 5.01
C LEU A 50 -6.49 -9.18 3.83
N GLN A 51 -7.22 -10.24 3.44
CA GLN A 51 -6.88 -11.03 2.25
C GLN A 51 -6.84 -10.17 0.98
N GLN A 52 -7.77 -9.23 0.83
CA GLN A 52 -7.84 -8.35 -0.34
C GLN A 52 -6.70 -7.33 -0.35
N ILE A 53 -6.29 -6.82 0.81
CA ILE A 53 -5.08 -5.99 0.95
C ILE A 53 -3.86 -6.78 0.51
N PHE A 54 -3.66 -7.99 1.06
CA PHE A 54 -2.54 -8.86 0.69
C PHE A 54 -2.50 -9.12 -0.82
N ALA A 55 -3.60 -9.61 -1.38
CA ALA A 55 -3.67 -9.98 -2.78
C ALA A 55 -3.46 -8.78 -3.72
N ARG A 56 -3.97 -7.60 -3.35
CA ARG A 56 -3.76 -6.39 -4.15
C ARG A 56 -2.30 -5.95 -4.09
N THR A 57 -1.70 -5.92 -2.90
CA THR A 57 -0.29 -5.53 -2.75
C THR A 57 0.64 -6.50 -3.46
N LEU A 58 0.44 -7.81 -3.29
CA LEU A 58 1.22 -8.84 -3.99
C LEU A 58 1.10 -8.70 -5.50
N GLY A 59 -0.13 -8.51 -6.02
CA GLY A 59 -0.34 -8.30 -7.45
C GLY A 59 0.37 -7.06 -8.00
N LEU A 60 0.43 -5.96 -7.24
CA LEU A 60 1.21 -4.77 -7.63
C LEU A 60 2.72 -5.05 -7.63
N ILE A 61 3.21 -5.85 -6.68
CA ILE A 61 4.62 -6.24 -6.59
C ILE A 61 4.99 -7.16 -7.77
N GLU A 62 4.15 -8.15 -8.08
CA GLU A 62 4.37 -9.08 -9.20
C GLU A 62 4.24 -8.40 -10.57
N GLU A 63 3.34 -7.42 -10.72
CA GLU A 63 3.11 -6.74 -11.99
C GLU A 63 4.21 -5.69 -12.30
N TYR A 64 4.69 -4.96 -11.29
CA TYR A 64 5.57 -3.80 -11.50
C TYR A 64 7.00 -3.98 -10.98
N HIS A 65 7.28 -5.02 -10.18
CA HIS A 65 8.58 -5.26 -9.57
C HIS A 65 9.22 -3.99 -8.96
N PRO A 66 8.53 -3.32 -8.02
CA PRO A 66 9.04 -2.09 -7.43
C PRO A 66 10.37 -2.34 -6.68
N ASP A 67 11.34 -1.45 -6.86
CA ASP A 67 12.61 -1.48 -6.14
C ASP A 67 12.43 -1.09 -4.66
N GLN A 68 11.43 -0.27 -4.38
CA GLN A 68 11.12 0.22 -3.03
C GLN A 68 9.62 0.26 -2.78
N ILE A 69 9.23 -0.01 -1.54
CA ILE A 69 7.88 0.16 -1.05
C ILE A 69 7.90 1.14 0.13
N ALA A 70 7.11 2.21 0.01
CA ALA A 70 6.87 3.18 1.08
C ALA A 70 5.46 2.94 1.64
N ILE A 71 5.36 2.72 2.95
CA ILE A 71 4.09 2.48 3.64
C ILE A 71 3.90 3.57 4.70
N GLU A 72 2.74 4.23 4.68
CA GLU A 72 2.42 5.26 5.67
C GLU A 72 2.39 4.69 7.09
N ALA A 73 3.02 5.41 8.02
CA ALA A 73 2.98 5.08 9.43
C ALA A 73 1.62 5.47 10.03
N PRO A 74 1.00 4.61 10.86
CA PRO A 74 -0.30 4.92 11.44
C PRO A 74 -0.19 6.13 12.37
N PHE A 75 -1.00 7.15 12.14
CA PHE A 75 -1.07 8.31 13.03
C PHE A 75 -1.77 7.92 14.34
N PHE A 76 -1.27 8.44 15.47
CA PHE A 76 -1.76 8.06 16.80
C PHE A 76 -3.23 8.46 17.00
N GLY A 77 -4.15 7.48 16.97
CA GLY A 77 -5.58 7.69 17.17
C GLY A 77 -6.02 7.52 18.63
N LYS A 78 -7.01 8.30 19.07
CA LYS A 78 -7.60 8.19 20.42
C LYS A 78 -8.25 6.82 20.73
N ASN A 79 -8.50 5.97 19.73
CA ASN A 79 -9.18 4.68 19.89
C ASN A 79 -8.27 3.48 19.54
N VAL A 80 -7.94 2.70 20.56
CA VAL A 80 -7.06 1.51 20.49
C VAL A 80 -7.59 0.44 19.53
N GLN A 81 -8.92 0.23 19.46
CA GLN A 81 -9.49 -0.81 18.59
C GLN A 81 -9.30 -0.47 17.11
N SER A 82 -9.47 0.80 16.74
CA SER A 82 -9.23 1.27 15.37
C SER A 82 -7.75 1.13 15.00
N MET A 83 -6.85 1.47 15.93
CA MET A 83 -5.41 1.31 15.75
C MET A 83 -5.01 -0.16 15.54
N LEU A 84 -5.59 -1.10 16.30
CA LEU A 84 -5.32 -2.52 16.10
C LEU A 84 -5.78 -3.02 14.73
N LYS A 85 -6.93 -2.56 14.23
CA LYS A 85 -7.43 -2.92 12.89
C LYS A 85 -6.53 -2.35 11.79
N LEU A 86 -6.06 -1.11 11.96
CA LEU A 86 -5.12 -0.46 11.04
C LEU A 86 -3.76 -1.17 11.04
N GLY A 87 -3.21 -1.50 12.21
CA GLY A 87 -1.94 -2.23 12.32
C GLY A 87 -1.98 -3.61 11.66
N ARG A 88 -3.13 -4.30 11.69
CA ARG A 88 -3.33 -5.55 10.93
C ARG A 88 -3.32 -5.33 9.42
N ALA A 89 -4.00 -4.29 8.94
CA ALA A 89 -4.00 -3.94 7.51
C ALA A 89 -2.59 -3.61 7.03
N GLN A 90 -1.85 -2.81 7.79
CA GLN A 90 -0.46 -2.49 7.51
C GLN A 90 0.45 -3.73 7.54
N GLY A 91 0.34 -4.56 8.58
CA GLY A 91 1.14 -5.79 8.71
C GLY A 91 0.92 -6.76 7.55
N VAL A 92 -0.31 -6.87 7.06
CA VAL A 92 -0.64 -7.72 5.91
C VAL A 92 -0.14 -7.11 4.59
N ALA A 93 -0.15 -5.79 4.44
CA ALA A 93 0.46 -5.13 3.29
C ALA A 93 1.99 -5.30 3.27
N ILE A 94 2.65 -5.32 4.44
CA ILE A 94 4.10 -5.57 4.57
C ILE A 94 4.47 -7.03 4.28
N ALA A 95 3.58 -7.97 4.60
CA ALA A 95 3.85 -9.40 4.43
C ALA A 95 3.67 -9.90 2.98
N ALA A 96 3.06 -9.09 2.11
CA ALA A 96 2.87 -9.36 0.69
C ALA A 96 4.19 -9.26 -0.06
#